data_AF-A0A1M4TLX4-F1
#
_entry.id   AF-A0A1M4TLX4-F1
#
_cell.length_a   1.000
_cell.length_b   1.000
_cell.length_c   1.000
_cell.angle_alpha   90.00
_cell.angle_beta   90.00
_cell.angle_gamma   90.00
#
_symmetry.space_group_name_H-M   'P 1'
#
loop_
_entity.id
_entity.type
_entity.pdbx_description
1 polymer ?
#
loop_
_entity_poly.entity_id
_entity_poly.type
_entity_poly.pdbx_seq_one_letter_code
_entity_poly.pdbx_strand_id
1 'polypeptide(L)'
;MGEVRKREIFEVLKRMPAYFRLIYGLYRDKDVPPRARLFLALALTYNISPVDLIPDIIPLAGQFDNVHFTLKLLRRSLKACPEEVLKRHLENTNLCLDYLERDILISGQLMKGFGRAALNVSRRTAGYILTIPFKMGKAIFRLGKMIK
;
A
#
# COMPACT_ATOMS: atom_id res chain seq x y z
N MET A 1 7.97 19.60 0.03
CA MET A 1 7.52 18.19 0.14
C MET A 1 8.65 17.34 -0.40
N GLY A 2 9.37 16.62 0.47
CA GLY A 2 10.57 15.87 0.08
C GLY A 2 10.22 14.75 -0.88
N GLU A 3 10.93 14.68 -2.00
CA GLU A 3 10.84 13.57 -2.95
C GLU A 3 11.46 12.33 -2.30
N VAL A 4 10.71 11.21 -2.30
CA VAL A 4 11.21 9.95 -1.72
C VAL A 4 12.34 9.44 -2.59
N ARG A 5 13.53 9.31 -2.02
CA ARG A 5 14.73 8.90 -2.76
C ARG A 5 14.74 7.38 -2.92
N LYS A 6 15.32 6.89 -4.04
CA LYS A 6 15.50 5.44 -4.27
C LYS A 6 16.18 4.71 -3.10
N ARG A 7 17.13 5.37 -2.44
CA ARG A 7 17.82 4.84 -1.24
C ARG A 7 16.85 4.59 -0.08
N GLU A 8 15.89 5.48 0.15
CA GLU A 8 14.93 5.34 1.24
C GLU A 8 13.97 4.17 1.01
N ILE A 9 13.52 4.00 -0.23
CA ILE A 9 12.71 2.83 -0.63
C ILE A 9 13.50 1.54 -0.42
N PHE A 10 14.78 1.53 -0.82
CA PHE A 10 15.64 0.37 -0.64
C PHE A 10 15.85 0.01 0.83
N GLU A 11 16.03 0.99 1.71
CA GLU A 11 16.15 0.77 3.16
C GLU A 11 14.87 0.15 3.75
N VAL A 12 13.69 0.64 3.35
CA VAL A 12 12.40 0.04 3.76
C VAL A 12 12.33 -1.42 3.31
N LEU A 13 12.63 -1.70 2.04
CA LEU A 13 12.60 -3.05 1.48
C LEU A 13 13.59 -4.00 2.18
N LYS A 14 14.80 -3.51 2.49
CA LYS A 14 15.82 -4.28 3.21
C LYS A 14 15.38 -4.69 4.61
N ARG A 15 14.52 -3.91 5.26
CA ARG A 15 13.96 -4.21 6.59
C ARG A 15 12.71 -5.08 6.56
N MET A 16 12.06 -5.24 5.41
CA MET A 16 10.83 -6.05 5.29
C MET A 16 10.97 -7.47 5.87
N PRO A 17 12.06 -8.24 5.59
CA PRO A 17 12.23 -9.56 6.20
C PRO A 17 12.27 -9.53 7.74
N ALA A 18 12.82 -8.47 8.34
CA ALA A 18 12.81 -8.29 9.79
C ALA A 18 11.39 -7.97 10.30
N TYR A 19 10.64 -7.12 9.60
CA TYR A 19 9.24 -6.87 9.93
C TYR A 19 8.37 -8.13 9.85
N PHE A 20 8.58 -8.98 8.84
CA PHE A 20 7.87 -10.25 8.74
C PHE A 20 8.18 -11.20 9.90
N ARG A 21 9.47 -11.32 10.28
CA ARG A 21 9.86 -12.09 11.47
C ARG A 21 9.22 -11.54 12.74
N LEU A 22 9.15 -10.21 12.89
CA LEU A 22 8.49 -9.56 14.02
C LEU A 22 6.99 -9.87 14.06
N ILE A 23 6.30 -9.72 12.93
CA ILE A 23 4.86 -10.01 12.82
C ILE A 23 4.58 -11.47 13.16
N TYR A 24 5.34 -12.39 12.58
CA TYR A 24 5.17 -13.83 12.80
C TYR A 24 5.47 -14.23 14.25
N GLY A 25 6.55 -13.68 14.83
CA GLY A 25 6.92 -13.90 16.22
C GLY A 25 5.84 -13.44 17.19
N LEU A 26 5.33 -12.23 17.01
CA LEU A 26 4.23 -11.69 17.81
C LEU A 26 2.94 -12.47 17.62
N TYR A 27 2.62 -12.90 16.40
CA TYR A 27 1.39 -13.63 16.12
C TYR A 27 1.33 -14.96 16.89
N ARG A 28 2.47 -15.65 17.01
CA ARG A 28 2.61 -16.92 17.73
C ARG A 28 2.74 -16.77 19.25
N ASP A 29 3.00 -15.56 19.73
CA ASP A 29 3.18 -15.31 21.16
C ASP A 29 1.83 -15.32 21.89
N LYS A 30 1.72 -16.15 22.92
CA LYS A 30 0.52 -16.29 23.75
C LYS A 30 0.23 -15.03 24.57
N ASP A 31 1.26 -14.26 24.91
CA ASP A 31 1.17 -13.05 25.74
C ASP A 31 0.64 -11.84 24.93
N VAL A 32 0.49 -11.98 23.61
CA VAL A 32 -0.07 -10.95 22.73
C VAL A 32 -1.60 -10.91 22.85
N PRO A 33 -2.22 -9.75 23.14
CA PRO A 33 -3.67 -9.63 23.27
C PRO A 33 -4.41 -10.01 21.98
N PRO A 34 -5.63 -10.58 22.07
CA PRO A 34 -6.39 -11.01 20.88
C PRO A 34 -6.63 -9.91 19.86
N ARG A 35 -6.86 -8.66 20.31
CA ARG A 35 -7.02 -7.49 19.43
C ARG A 35 -5.75 -7.18 18.64
N ALA A 36 -4.59 -7.27 19.29
CA ALA A 36 -3.29 -7.09 18.63
C ALA A 36 -3.05 -8.23 17.63
N ARG A 37 -3.33 -9.47 18.04
CA ARG A 37 -3.22 -10.66 17.19
C ARG A 37 -4.11 -10.59 15.94
N LEU A 38 -5.29 -9.98 16.03
CA LEU A 38 -6.14 -9.74 14.86
C LEU A 38 -5.45 -8.83 13.82
N PHE A 39 -4.81 -7.74 14.25
CA PHE A 39 -4.07 -6.87 13.33
C PHE A 39 -2.87 -7.60 12.70
N LEU A 40 -2.19 -8.47 13.45
CA LEU A 40 -1.11 -9.31 12.93
C LEU A 40 -1.63 -10.34 11.93
N ALA A 41 -2.78 -10.96 12.21
CA ALA A 41 -3.44 -11.87 11.29
C ALA A 41 -3.80 -11.17 9.98
N LEU A 42 -4.39 -9.97 10.06
CA LEU A 42 -4.68 -9.14 8.88
C LEU A 42 -3.40 -8.82 8.10
N ALA A 43 -2.31 -8.50 8.79
CA ALA A 43 -1.02 -8.24 8.13
C ALA A 43 -0.49 -9.49 7.42
N LEU A 44 -0.54 -10.67 8.06
CA LEU A 44 -0.11 -11.94 7.44
C LEU A 44 -0.99 -12.33 6.27
N THR A 45 -2.30 -12.35 6.45
CA THR A 45 -3.27 -12.72 5.41
C THR A 45 -3.13 -11.81 4.19
N TYR A 46 -2.92 -10.52 4.39
CA TYR A 46 -2.73 -9.58 3.28
C TYR A 46 -1.46 -9.83 2.47
N ASN A 47 -0.39 -10.35 3.09
CA ASN A 47 0.85 -10.69 2.38
C ASN A 47 0.84 -12.10 1.77
N ILE A 48 0.04 -13.01 2.30
CA ILE A 48 -0.12 -14.39 1.79
C ILE A 48 -1.18 -14.44 0.69
N SER A 49 -2.14 -13.51 0.69
CA SER A 49 -3.21 -13.44 -0.30
C SER A 49 -2.63 -13.18 -1.70
N PRO A 50 -2.80 -14.10 -2.66
CA PRO A 50 -2.39 -13.92 -4.06
C PRO A 50 -3.35 -13.01 -4.84
N VAL A 51 -4.01 -12.06 -4.17
CA VAL A 51 -5.12 -11.27 -4.73
C VAL A 51 -4.67 -9.84 -4.92
N ASP A 52 -4.47 -9.47 -6.19
CA ASP A 52 -4.45 -8.09 -6.67
C ASP A 52 -5.80 -7.41 -6.35
N LEU A 53 -5.85 -6.69 -5.23
CA LEU A 53 -6.97 -5.85 -4.82
C LEU A 53 -7.11 -4.56 -5.66
N ILE A 54 -6.21 -4.35 -6.62
CA ILE A 54 -6.30 -3.27 -7.61
C ILE A 54 -6.49 -3.93 -8.98
N PRO A 55 -7.73 -3.95 -9.52
CA PRO A 55 -7.98 -4.38 -10.88
C PRO A 55 -7.16 -3.53 -11.86
N ASP A 56 -6.84 -4.12 -13.01
CA ASP A 56 -5.96 -3.74 -14.14
C ASP A 56 -5.93 -2.27 -14.66
N ILE A 57 -6.48 -1.29 -13.95
CA ILE A 57 -6.58 0.13 -14.32
C ILE A 57 -5.31 0.91 -13.93
N ILE A 58 -4.50 0.42 -12.98
CA ILE A 58 -3.21 1.03 -12.61
C ILE A 58 -2.10 -0.04 -12.66
N PRO A 59 -1.42 -0.24 -13.80
CA PRO A 59 -0.50 -1.37 -14.04
C PRO A 59 0.72 -1.47 -13.10
N LEU A 60 0.88 -0.60 -12.10
CA LEU A 60 2.04 -0.52 -11.19
C LEU A 60 1.70 -0.18 -9.71
N ALA A 61 0.43 0.05 -9.34
CA ALA A 61 0.10 0.53 -7.99
C ALA A 61 -0.24 -0.56 -6.96
N GLY A 62 -0.67 -1.75 -7.40
CA GLY A 62 -1.14 -2.84 -6.52
C GLY A 62 -0.10 -3.34 -5.52
N GLN A 63 1.19 -3.34 -5.89
CA GLN A 63 2.24 -3.97 -5.10
C GLN A 63 2.76 -3.14 -3.93
N PHE A 64 2.60 -1.80 -3.94
CA PHE A 64 3.14 -0.92 -2.89
C PHE A 64 2.19 -0.72 -1.70
N ASP A 65 0.89 -0.98 -1.88
CA ASP A 65 -0.11 -0.87 -0.81
C ASP A 65 0.16 -1.88 0.31
N ASN A 66 0.65 -3.07 -0.07
CA ASN A 66 1.05 -4.17 0.82
C ASN A 66 2.00 -3.74 1.94
N VAL A 67 3.06 -2.99 1.60
CA VAL A 67 4.06 -2.57 2.59
C VAL A 67 3.48 -1.55 3.57
N HIS A 68 2.87 -0.47 3.06
CA HIS A 68 2.37 0.60 3.92
C HIS A 68 1.30 0.11 4.89
N PHE A 69 0.38 -0.71 4.38
CA PHE A 69 -0.70 -1.28 5.17
C PHE A 69 -0.16 -2.23 6.25
N THR A 70 0.78 -3.10 5.88
CA THR A 70 1.46 -4.03 6.81
C THR A 70 2.12 -3.28 7.96
N LEU A 71 2.91 -2.23 7.67
CA LEU A 71 3.58 -1.43 8.70
C LEU A 71 2.57 -0.74 9.64
N LYS A 72 1.44 -0.25 9.11
CA LYS A 72 0.38 0.38 9.92
C LYS A 72 -0.35 -0.61 10.81
N LEU A 73 -0.59 -1.82 10.34
CA LEU A 73 -1.18 -2.89 11.15
C LEU A 73 -0.22 -3.36 12.24
N LEU A 74 1.06 -3.52 11.89
CA LEU A 74 2.11 -3.82 12.86
C LEU A 74 2.14 -2.74 13.94
N ARG A 75 2.18 -1.45 13.58
CA ARG A 75 2.13 -0.33 14.55
C ARG A 75 0.92 -0.43 15.49
N ARG A 76 -0.27 -0.73 14.96
CA ARG A 76 -1.49 -0.91 15.77
C ARG A 76 -1.37 -2.10 16.72
N SER A 77 -0.79 -3.20 16.26
CA SER A 77 -0.52 -4.35 17.11
C SER A 77 0.45 -4.00 18.23
N LEU A 78 1.59 -3.36 17.91
CA LEU A 78 2.61 -2.99 18.91
C LEU A 78 2.04 -2.06 19.99
N LYS A 79 1.20 -1.10 19.60
CA LYS A 79 0.51 -0.21 20.56
C LYS A 79 -0.46 -0.92 21.50
N ALA A 80 -0.95 -2.09 21.11
CA ALA A 80 -1.87 -2.89 21.89
C ALA A 80 -1.18 -4.00 22.71
N CYS A 81 0.14 -4.18 22.55
CA CYS A 81 0.92 -5.19 23.28
C CYS A 81 1.47 -4.63 24.61
N PRO A 82 1.64 -5.48 25.64
CA PRO A 82 2.40 -5.13 26.84
C PRO A 82 3.86 -4.74 26.50
N GLU A 83 4.46 -3.87 27.31
CA GLU A 83 5.80 -3.33 27.05
C GLU A 83 6.88 -4.42 27.07
N GLU A 84 6.75 -5.42 27.94
CA GLU A 84 7.67 -6.55 28.05
C GLU A 84 7.69 -7.40 26.77
N VAL A 85 6.51 -7.67 26.21
CA VAL A 85 6.37 -8.41 24.94
C VAL A 85 6.98 -7.61 23.80
N LEU A 86 6.70 -6.30 23.76
CA LEU A 86 7.23 -5.40 22.74
C LEU A 86 8.77 -5.38 22.73
N LYS A 87 9.40 -5.15 23.89
CA LYS A 87 10.87 -5.10 24.01
C LYS A 87 11.52 -6.40 23.55
N ARG A 88 11.03 -7.55 24.06
CA ARG A 88 11.52 -8.88 23.72
C ARG A 88 11.54 -9.13 22.21
N HIS A 89 10.45 -8.81 21.51
CA HIS A 89 10.35 -9.07 20.07
C HIS A 89 11.11 -8.06 19.19
N LEU A 90 11.19 -6.80 19.62
CA LEU A 90 11.99 -5.79 18.92
C LEU A 90 13.49 -6.09 19.01
N GLU A 91 13.98 -6.48 20.18
CA GLU A 91 15.37 -6.89 20.40
C GLU A 91 15.73 -8.10 19.54
N ASN A 92 14.88 -9.14 19.53
CA ASN A 92 15.09 -10.35 18.71
C ASN A 92 15.15 -10.08 17.20
N THR A 93 14.58 -8.96 16.74
CA THR A 93 14.52 -8.61 15.31
C THR A 93 15.48 -7.50 14.92
N ASN A 94 16.26 -6.97 15.86
CA ASN A 94 17.10 -5.77 15.69
C ASN A 94 16.32 -4.59 15.08
N LEU A 95 15.06 -4.44 15.46
CA LEU A 95 14.17 -3.36 15.04
C LEU A 95 13.90 -2.40 16.18
N CYS A 96 13.62 -1.15 15.85
CA CYS A 96 13.14 -0.15 16.81
C CYS A 96 11.90 0.55 16.28
N LEU A 97 11.15 1.20 17.18
CA LEU A 97 9.94 1.94 16.81
C LEU A 97 10.24 3.12 15.87
N ASP A 98 11.42 3.74 15.95
CA ASP A 98 11.81 4.83 15.04
C ASP A 98 11.89 4.36 13.58
N TYR A 99 12.47 3.17 13.35
CA TYR A 99 12.50 2.57 12.01
C TYR A 99 11.09 2.33 11.48
N LEU A 100 10.19 1.79 12.32
CA LEU A 100 8.80 1.58 11.92
C LEU A 100 8.08 2.88 11.55
N GLU A 101 8.19 3.92 12.38
CA GLU A 101 7.53 5.21 12.12
C GLU A 101 8.09 5.90 10.87
N ARG A 102 9.42 5.84 10.67
CA ARG A 102 10.09 6.34 9.47
C ARG A 102 9.61 5.60 8.21
N ASP A 103 9.55 4.28 8.27
CA ASP A 103 9.21 3.45 7.11
C ASP A 103 7.70 3.59 6.75
N ILE A 104 6.83 3.83 7.74
CA ILE A 104 5.43 4.24 7.52
C ILE A 104 5.35 5.59 6.81
N LEU A 105 6.18 6.55 7.20
CA LEU A 105 6.19 7.89 6.59
C LEU A 105 6.68 7.82 5.14
N ILE A 106 7.77 7.10 4.88
CA ILE A 106 8.34 6.90 3.54
C ILE A 106 7.31 6.22 2.62
N SER A 107 6.74 5.11 3.07
CA SER A 107 5.73 4.37 2.30
C SER A 107 4.46 5.20 2.06
N GLY A 108 4.03 6.01 3.05
CA GLY A 108 2.90 6.91 2.89
C GLY A 108 3.17 8.08 1.92
N GLN A 109 4.39 8.60 1.88
CA GLN A 109 4.80 9.60 0.90
C GLN A 109 4.84 9.02 -0.51
N LEU A 110 5.33 7.79 -0.66
CA LEU A 110 5.34 7.05 -1.91
C LEU A 110 3.90 6.89 -2.46
N MET A 111 2.96 6.43 -1.62
CA MET A 111 1.53 6.33 -1.99
C MET A 111 0.92 7.67 -2.42
N LYS A 112 1.22 8.77 -1.71
CA LYS A 112 0.73 10.11 -2.10
C LYS A 112 1.31 10.59 -3.43
N GLY A 113 2.52 10.18 -3.77
CA GLY A 113 3.14 10.43 -5.07
C GLY A 113 2.41 9.68 -6.18
N PHE A 114 2.20 8.37 -5.98
CA PHE A 114 1.45 7.52 -6.90
C PHE A 114 0.01 7.99 -7.10
N GLY A 115 -0.72 8.31 -6.02
CA GLY A 115 -2.10 8.81 -6.13
C GLY A 115 -2.19 10.10 -6.94
N ARG A 116 -1.25 11.03 -6.75
CA ARG A 116 -1.18 12.26 -7.56
C ARG A 116 -0.86 11.97 -9.04
N ALA A 117 0.07 11.07 -9.32
CA ALA A 117 0.40 10.65 -10.68
C ALA A 117 -0.81 9.98 -11.37
N ALA A 118 -1.48 9.05 -10.70
CA ALA A 118 -2.68 8.37 -11.19
C ALA A 118 -3.80 9.38 -11.47
N LEU A 119 -4.08 10.30 -10.55
CA LEU A 119 -5.08 11.36 -10.76
C LEU A 119 -4.76 12.27 -11.95
N ASN A 120 -3.48 12.59 -12.18
CA ASN A 120 -3.05 13.40 -13.30
C ASN A 120 -3.21 12.67 -14.65
N VAL A 121 -2.91 11.37 -14.70
CA VAL A 121 -3.14 10.53 -15.88
C VAL A 121 -4.64 10.40 -16.13
N SER A 122 -5.44 10.06 -15.11
CA SER A 122 -6.89 9.96 -15.22
C SER A 122 -7.52 11.27 -15.69
N ARG A 123 -7.06 12.44 -15.23
CA ARG A 123 -7.54 13.73 -15.74
C ARG A 123 -7.23 13.95 -17.23
N ARG A 124 -6.04 13.56 -17.70
CA ARG A 124 -5.65 13.67 -19.12
C ARG A 124 -6.44 12.71 -20.01
N THR A 125 -6.64 11.48 -19.57
CA THR A 125 -7.31 10.45 -20.36
C THR A 125 -8.83 10.51 -20.26
N ALA A 126 -9.39 10.94 -19.12
CA ALA A 126 -10.84 11.11 -18.94
C ALA A 126 -11.42 12.16 -19.89
N GLY A 127 -10.69 13.26 -20.14
CA GLY A 127 -11.11 14.25 -21.15
C GLY A 127 -11.21 13.65 -22.55
N TYR A 128 -10.33 12.70 -22.89
CA TYR A 128 -10.39 12.00 -24.17
C TYR A 128 -11.55 10.99 -24.21
N ILE A 129 -11.68 10.15 -23.19
CA ILE A 129 -12.70 9.10 -23.09
C ILE A 129 -14.13 9.67 -23.05
N LEU A 130 -14.36 10.75 -22.29
CA LEU A 130 -15.66 11.43 -22.22
C LEU A 130 -16.10 12.01 -23.57
N THR A 131 -15.15 12.33 -24.46
CA THR A 131 -15.48 12.85 -25.80
C THR A 131 -15.76 11.76 -26.84
N ILE A 132 -15.46 10.49 -26.54
CA ILE A 132 -15.67 9.37 -27.47
C ILE A 132 -17.16 9.23 -27.86
N PRO A 133 -18.13 9.10 -26.94
CA PRO A 133 -19.54 8.97 -27.31
C PRO A 133 -20.05 10.18 -28.10
N PHE A 134 -19.59 11.39 -27.77
CA PHE A 134 -19.97 12.62 -28.48
C PHE A 134 -19.39 12.71 -29.90
N LYS A 135 -18.12 12.31 -30.08
CA LYS A 135 -17.46 12.23 -31.41
C LYS A 135 -18.08 11.15 -32.29
N MET A 136 -18.41 9.98 -31.72
CA MET A 136 -19.13 8.91 -32.41
C MET A 136 -20.52 9.37 -32.87
N GLY A 137 -21.28 10.04 -32.01
CA GLY A 137 -22.60 10.58 -32.37
C GLY A 137 -22.53 11.57 -33.55
N LYS A 138 -21.53 12.49 -33.54
CA LYS A 138 -21.31 13.40 -34.69
C LYS A 138 -20.89 12.68 -35.97
N ALA A 139 -20.09 11.62 -35.88
CA ALA A 139 -19.66 10.84 -37.04
C ALA A 139 -20.84 10.08 -37.67
N ILE A 140 -21.66 9.40 -36.86
CA ILE A 140 -22.86 8.68 -37.31
C ILE A 140 -23.85 9.65 -37.96
N PHE A 141 -24.10 10.81 -37.35
CA PHE A 141 -24.99 11.83 -37.89
C PHE A 141 -24.51 12.39 -39.25
N ARG A 142 -23.20 12.58 -39.43
CA ARG A 142 -22.62 13.03 -40.71
C ARG A 142 -22.76 11.98 -41.80
N LEU A 143 -22.53 10.71 -41.48
CA LEU A 143 -22.71 9.60 -42.43
C LEU A 143 -24.17 9.49 -42.89
N GLY A 144 -25.13 9.64 -41.97
CA GLY A 144 -26.56 9.66 -42.32
C GLY A 144 -26.99 10.81 -43.23
N LYS A 145 -26.23 11.91 -43.26
CA LYS A 145 -26.48 13.07 -44.13
C LYS A 145 -25.85 12.95 -45.52
N MET A 146 -24.94 12.00 -45.74
CA MET A 146 -24.27 11.76 -47.03
C MET A 146 -24.98 10.70 -47.88
N ILE A 147 -25.84 9.87 -47.26
CA ILE A 147 -26.56 8.76 -47.91
C ILE A 147 -27.98 9.19 -48.33
N LYS A 148 -28.30 10.49 -48.18
CA LYS A 148 -29.56 11.13 -48.58
C LYS A 148 -29.25 12.19 -49.63
#